data_AF-A0A812VTW7-F1
#
_entry.id   AF-A0A812VTW7-F1
#
_cell.length_a   1.000
_cell.length_b   1.000
_cell.length_c   1.000
_cell.angle_alpha   90.00
_cell.angle_beta   90.00
_cell.angle_gamma   90.00
#
_symmetry.space_group_name_H-M   'P 1'
#
loop_
_entity.id
_entity.type
_entity.pdbx_description
1 polymer ?
#
loop_
_entity_poly.entity_id
_entity_poly.type
_entity_poly.pdbx_seq_one_letter_code
_entity_poly.pdbx_strand_id
1 'polypeptide(L)'
;MGNQQARLVRCEELPVQSEAKTDLDKDQDFKLPSHAEVHANAKPMFSSKWERAVAYHHGLYVPEKYAATKTAEDIRVAVADYSDKVHKDSPKDACKYLQIEEFRCLNVHQFESQPEVAAKKCMKWWDEVQKCQWDQAKFNAGTTYIEGPQMRRRRAYIFYPDFKYA
;
A
#
# COMPACT_ATOMS: atom_id res chain seq x y z
N MET A 1 -52.51 -6.97 -0.40
CA MET A 1 -52.11 -6.33 0.87
C MET A 1 -51.27 -7.33 1.64
N GLY A 2 -49.94 -7.21 1.57
CA GLY A 2 -49.01 -8.13 2.20
C GLY A 2 -48.08 -7.36 3.13
N ASN A 3 -48.39 -7.38 4.42
CA ASN A 3 -47.56 -6.84 5.49
C ASN A 3 -46.54 -7.91 5.90
N GLN A 4 -45.24 -7.63 5.76
CA GLN A 4 -44.20 -8.35 6.48
C GLN A 4 -43.28 -7.35 7.18
N GLN A 5 -43.41 -7.36 8.51
CA GLN A 5 -42.67 -6.54 9.45
C GLN A 5 -41.23 -7.07 9.59
N ALA A 6 -40.27 -6.14 9.57
CA ALA A 6 -38.89 -6.38 9.92
C ALA A 6 -38.77 -6.74 11.42
N ARG A 7 -38.12 -7.87 11.73
CA ARG A 7 -37.82 -8.29 13.10
C ARG A 7 -36.43 -7.79 13.47
N LEU A 8 -36.38 -6.75 14.31
CA LEU A 8 -35.18 -6.36 15.06
C LEU A 8 -34.81 -7.51 16.02
N VAL A 9 -33.58 -8.02 15.93
CA VAL A 9 -33.01 -8.92 16.94
C VAL A 9 -32.22 -8.07 17.93
N ARG A 10 -32.68 -8.12 19.17
CA ARG A 10 -32.14 -7.47 20.37
C ARG A 10 -30.92 -8.26 20.83
N CYS A 11 -29.78 -7.61 21.04
CA CYS A 11 -28.66 -8.21 21.78
C CYS A 11 -29.03 -8.24 23.27
N GLU A 12 -29.18 -9.44 23.82
CA GLU A 12 -29.43 -9.67 25.24
C GLU A 12 -28.11 -10.13 25.87
N GLU A 13 -27.66 -9.36 26.87
CA GLU A 13 -26.47 -9.62 27.68
C GLU A 13 -26.70 -10.83 28.59
N LEU A 14 -25.74 -11.75 28.65
CA LEU A 14 -25.65 -12.77 29.71
C LEU A 14 -24.17 -13.04 30.08
N PRO A 15 -23.92 -13.52 31.32
CA PRO A 15 -22.97 -12.90 32.24
C PRO A 15 -21.62 -13.62 32.38
N VAL A 16 -20.69 -12.90 33.01
CA VAL A 16 -19.40 -13.38 33.55
C VAL A 16 -19.64 -14.42 34.65
N GLN A 17 -19.10 -15.63 34.49
CA GLN A 17 -18.86 -16.56 35.59
C GLN A 17 -17.52 -17.28 35.47
N SER A 18 -17.01 -17.60 36.65
CA SER A 18 -15.66 -17.89 37.10
C SER A 18 -15.13 -19.29 36.81
N GLU A 19 -13.79 -19.34 36.72
CA GLU A 19 -12.84 -20.45 36.90
C GLU A 19 -13.38 -21.87 37.16
N ALA A 20 -13.04 -22.79 36.25
CA ALA A 20 -12.84 -24.21 36.55
C ALA A 20 -11.57 -24.70 35.82
N LYS A 21 -10.55 -25.08 36.60
CA LYS A 21 -9.35 -25.78 36.12
C LYS A 21 -9.73 -27.17 35.64
N THR A 22 -9.41 -27.47 34.39
CA THR A 22 -9.19 -28.84 33.91
C THR A 22 -7.91 -28.84 33.09
N ASP A 23 -6.88 -29.45 33.65
CA ASP A 23 -5.64 -29.80 32.99
C ASP A 23 -5.91 -30.84 31.89
N LEU A 24 -5.95 -30.43 30.62
CA LEU A 24 -5.62 -31.25 29.44
C LEU A 24 -5.80 -30.42 28.15
N ASP A 25 -4.77 -29.70 27.75
CA ASP A 25 -4.20 -29.85 26.40
C ASP A 25 -2.89 -29.08 26.38
N LYS A 26 -1.79 -29.81 26.15
CA LYS A 26 -0.53 -29.16 25.85
C LYS A 26 -0.73 -28.52 24.49
N ASP A 27 -0.86 -27.21 24.47
CA ASP A 27 -0.59 -26.41 23.29
C ASP A 27 0.74 -26.91 22.71
N GLN A 28 0.65 -27.69 21.65
CA GLN A 28 1.74 -27.83 20.72
C GLN A 28 1.81 -26.48 20.03
N ASP A 29 2.40 -25.51 20.74
CA ASP A 29 3.17 -24.45 20.13
C ASP A 29 4.13 -25.15 19.18
N PHE A 30 3.72 -25.27 17.91
CA PHE A 30 4.63 -25.54 16.82
C PHE A 30 5.52 -24.30 16.72
N LYS A 31 6.48 -24.25 17.64
CA LYS A 31 7.55 -23.29 17.67
C LYS A 31 8.41 -23.65 16.48
N LEU A 32 8.03 -23.10 15.32
CA LEU A 32 8.91 -22.98 14.16
C LEU A 32 10.27 -22.55 14.72
N PRO A 33 11.33 -23.35 14.56
CA PRO A 33 12.61 -22.99 15.13
C PRO A 33 13.00 -21.62 14.56
N SER A 34 13.02 -20.61 15.43
CA SER A 34 13.58 -19.29 15.14
C SER A 34 15.12 -19.34 15.06
N HIS A 35 15.67 -20.50 14.68
CA HIS A 35 17.07 -20.75 14.38
C HIS A 35 17.25 -21.08 12.89
N ALA A 36 16.51 -20.37 12.04
CA ALA A 36 17.00 -20.05 10.72
C ALA A 36 17.48 -18.60 10.71
N GLU A 37 18.54 -18.30 11.47
CA GLU A 37 19.49 -17.26 11.05
C GLU A 37 20.22 -17.75 9.78
N VAL A 38 19.46 -18.07 8.75
CA VAL A 38 19.97 -18.44 7.43
C VAL A 38 19.97 -17.15 6.67
N HIS A 39 21.13 -16.47 6.66
CA HIS A 39 21.52 -15.42 5.73
C HIS A 39 20.33 -14.82 4.95
N ALA A 40 19.74 -13.73 5.45
CA ALA A 40 18.48 -13.16 4.92
C ALA A 40 18.48 -12.83 3.41
N ASN A 41 19.63 -12.91 2.74
CA ASN A 41 19.80 -12.70 1.30
C ASN A 41 20.47 -13.88 0.57
N ALA A 42 20.66 -15.04 1.20
CA ALA A 42 21.24 -16.20 0.53
C ALA A 42 20.22 -16.86 -0.40
N LYS A 43 20.59 -16.97 -1.68
CA LYS A 43 19.77 -17.65 -2.69
C LYS A 43 19.54 -19.11 -2.27
N PRO A 44 18.28 -19.58 -2.15
CA PRO A 44 18.02 -20.95 -1.79
C PRO A 44 18.54 -21.91 -2.87
N MET A 45 19.22 -22.96 -2.44
CA MET A 45 19.65 -24.04 -3.31
C MET A 45 18.58 -25.13 -3.33
N PHE A 46 17.82 -25.19 -4.42
CA PHE A 46 16.84 -26.26 -4.63
C PHE A 46 17.52 -27.52 -5.13
N SER A 47 17.14 -28.68 -4.58
CA SER A 47 17.68 -29.96 -5.00
C SER A 47 17.09 -30.41 -6.35
N SER A 48 15.85 -30.00 -6.62
CA SER A 48 15.12 -30.38 -7.82
C SER A 48 14.47 -29.18 -8.51
N LYS A 49 14.17 -29.34 -9.82
CA LYS A 49 13.48 -28.30 -10.60
C LYS A 49 12.04 -28.10 -10.16
N TRP A 50 11.35 -29.17 -9.72
CA TRP A 50 9.95 -29.10 -9.31
C TRP A 50 9.81 -28.34 -7.98
N GLU A 51 10.74 -28.50 -7.03
CA GLU A 51 10.74 -27.71 -5.78
C GLU A 51 10.80 -26.21 -6.07
N ARG A 52 11.67 -25.79 -6.99
CA ARG A 52 11.76 -24.40 -7.43
C ARG A 52 10.44 -23.93 -8.06
N ALA A 53 9.82 -24.76 -8.90
CA ALA A 53 8.57 -24.42 -9.57
C ALA A 53 7.42 -24.25 -8.56
N VAL A 54 7.33 -25.16 -7.58
CA VAL A 54 6.35 -25.07 -6.48
C VAL A 54 6.60 -23.84 -5.62
N ALA A 55 7.85 -23.58 -5.24
CA ALA A 55 8.22 -22.40 -4.45
C ALA A 55 7.92 -21.09 -5.20
N TYR A 56 8.15 -21.05 -6.51
CA TYR A 56 7.79 -19.92 -7.36
C TYR A 56 6.27 -19.73 -7.44
N HIS A 57 5.52 -20.82 -7.67
CA HIS A 57 4.06 -20.80 -7.76
C HIS A 57 3.39 -20.28 -6.48
N HIS A 58 3.92 -20.65 -5.31
CA HIS A 58 3.41 -20.16 -4.02
C HIS A 58 4.00 -18.81 -3.60
N GLY A 59 4.79 -18.14 -4.45
CA GLY A 59 5.37 -16.83 -4.15
C GLY A 59 6.46 -16.84 -3.06
N LEU A 60 6.91 -18.03 -2.63
CA LEU A 60 7.98 -18.20 -1.65
C LEU A 60 9.36 -17.97 -2.27
N TYR A 61 9.50 -18.15 -3.58
CA TYR A 61 10.74 -17.93 -4.31
C TYR A 61 10.51 -16.98 -5.48
N VAL A 62 11.21 -15.84 -5.46
CA VAL A 62 11.26 -14.90 -6.60
C VAL A 62 12.74 -14.73 -6.97
N PRO A 63 13.17 -15.11 -8.18
CA PRO A 63 14.59 -15.08 -8.55
C PRO A 63 15.17 -13.66 -8.50
N GLU A 64 14.36 -12.64 -8.81
CA GLU A 64 14.74 -11.23 -8.80
C GLU A 64 15.08 -10.71 -7.39
N LYS A 65 14.49 -11.28 -6.33
CA LYS A 65 14.81 -10.92 -4.94
C LYS A 65 16.26 -11.18 -4.54
N TYR A 66 16.90 -12.11 -5.25
CA TYR A 66 18.28 -12.51 -5.00
C TYR A 66 19.25 -11.91 -6.03
N ALA A 67 18.79 -10.95 -6.85
CA ALA A 67 19.66 -10.21 -7.75
C ALA A 67 20.60 -9.28 -6.95
N ALA A 68 21.70 -8.89 -7.58
CA ALA A 68 22.61 -7.91 -6.99
C ALA A 68 21.91 -6.56 -6.87
N THR A 69 22.26 -5.80 -5.83
CA THR A 69 21.75 -4.44 -5.64
C THR A 69 22.18 -3.55 -6.80
N LYS A 70 21.24 -2.78 -7.36
CA LYS A 70 21.51 -1.84 -8.46
C LYS A 70 22.45 -0.74 -8.02
N THR A 71 23.34 -0.31 -8.90
CA THR A 71 24.21 0.84 -8.64
C THR A 71 23.45 2.16 -8.83
N ALA A 72 23.99 3.26 -8.32
CA ALA A 72 23.37 4.57 -8.48
C ALA A 72 23.25 5.00 -9.96
N GLU A 73 24.18 4.59 -10.82
CA GLU A 73 24.13 4.90 -12.25
C GLU A 73 23.05 4.06 -12.96
N ASP A 74 22.93 2.77 -12.63
CA ASP A 74 21.85 1.93 -13.17
C ASP A 74 20.47 2.50 -12.84
N ILE A 75 20.30 3.02 -11.62
CA ILE A 75 19.06 3.67 -11.19
C ILE A 75 18.78 4.93 -12.01
N ARG A 76 19.80 5.77 -12.26
CA ARG A 76 19.62 6.99 -13.07
C ARG A 76 19.23 6.67 -14.50
N VAL A 77 19.89 5.68 -15.13
CA VAL A 77 19.57 5.24 -16.48
C VAL A 77 18.15 4.69 -16.54
N ALA A 78 17.77 3.81 -15.61
CA ALA A 78 16.42 3.25 -15.55
C ALA A 78 15.34 4.33 -15.36
N VAL A 79 15.59 5.32 -14.50
CA VAL A 79 14.67 6.44 -14.28
C VAL A 79 14.57 7.35 -15.50
N ALA A 80 15.69 7.61 -16.19
CA ALA A 80 15.69 8.38 -17.42
C ALA A 80 14.88 7.68 -18.52
N ASP A 81 15.13 6.39 -18.75
CA ASP A 81 14.38 5.58 -19.72
C ASP A 81 12.88 5.52 -19.41
N TYR A 82 12.53 5.43 -18.12
CA TYR A 82 11.13 5.46 -17.69
C TYR A 82 10.50 6.84 -17.93
N SER A 83 11.22 7.92 -17.59
CA SER A 83 10.72 9.28 -17.79
C SER A 83 10.45 9.59 -19.26
N ASP A 84 11.31 9.13 -20.17
CA ASP A 84 11.11 9.29 -21.62
C ASP A 84 9.88 8.53 -22.12
N LYS A 85 9.61 7.34 -21.59
CA LYS A 85 8.41 6.55 -21.94
C LYS A 85 7.15 7.25 -21.44
N VAL A 86 7.13 7.70 -20.19
CA VAL A 86 6.00 8.44 -19.61
C VAL A 86 5.74 9.74 -20.36
N HIS A 87 6.79 10.47 -20.75
CA HIS A 87 6.66 11.69 -21.54
C HIS A 87 6.13 11.45 -22.95
N LYS A 88 6.45 10.31 -23.57
CA LYS A 88 5.94 9.90 -24.88
C LYS A 88 4.49 9.42 -24.83
N ASP A 89 4.10 8.72 -23.77
CA ASP A 89 2.75 8.16 -23.63
C ASP A 89 1.70 9.27 -23.45
N SER A 90 1.90 10.16 -22.46
CA SER A 90 0.94 11.20 -22.13
C SER A 90 1.59 12.54 -21.77
N PRO A 91 1.93 13.39 -22.76
CA PRO A 91 2.66 14.63 -22.52
C PRO A 91 1.88 15.65 -21.66
N LYS A 92 0.54 15.58 -21.71
CA LYS A 92 -0.39 16.51 -21.04
C LYS A 92 -0.91 16.02 -19.67
N ASP A 93 -0.42 14.88 -19.18
CA ASP A 93 -0.84 14.40 -17.87
C ASP A 93 -0.20 15.20 -16.74
N ALA A 94 -1.02 15.61 -15.78
CA ALA A 94 -0.56 16.34 -14.59
C ALA A 94 0.23 15.41 -13.64
N CYS A 95 -0.14 14.13 -13.59
CA CYS A 95 0.38 13.17 -12.61
C CYS A 95 1.72 12.52 -13.00
N LYS A 96 2.26 12.85 -14.17
CA LYS A 96 3.45 12.18 -14.74
C LYS A 96 4.67 12.22 -13.83
N TYR A 97 4.96 13.37 -13.21
CA TYR A 97 6.14 13.50 -12.35
C TYR A 97 5.99 12.76 -11.02
N LEU A 98 4.76 12.62 -10.51
CA LEU A 98 4.50 11.83 -9.32
C LEU A 98 4.76 10.34 -9.60
N GLN A 99 4.36 9.85 -10.78
CA GLN A 99 4.66 8.48 -11.22
C GLN A 99 6.16 8.24 -11.40
N ILE A 100 6.90 9.22 -11.93
CA ILE A 100 8.36 9.14 -12.07
C ILE A 100 9.04 9.09 -10.70
N GLU A 101 8.59 9.91 -9.73
CA GLU A 101 9.15 9.92 -8.38
C GLU A 101 8.82 8.64 -7.59
N GLU A 102 7.65 8.04 -7.79
CA GLU A 102 7.34 6.72 -7.27
C GLU A 102 8.33 5.68 -7.79
N PHE A 103 8.53 5.61 -9.11
CA PHE A 103 9.47 4.67 -9.73
C PHE A 103 10.91 4.89 -9.25
N ARG A 104 11.32 6.16 -9.13
CA ARG A 104 12.63 6.53 -8.58
C ARG A 104 12.79 6.07 -7.14
N CYS A 105 11.78 6.29 -6.30
CA CYS A 105 11.79 5.87 -4.90
C CYS A 105 11.95 4.34 -4.76
N LEU A 106 11.20 3.57 -5.57
CA LEU A 106 11.27 2.11 -5.57
C LEU A 106 12.68 1.61 -5.92
N ASN A 107 13.30 2.19 -6.95
CA ASN A 107 14.65 1.79 -7.38
C ASN A 107 15.73 2.19 -6.36
N VAL A 108 15.64 3.38 -5.75
CA VAL A 108 16.56 3.80 -4.68
C VAL A 108 16.50 2.87 -3.48
N HIS A 109 15.33 2.34 -3.14
CA HIS A 109 15.13 1.40 -2.05
C HIS A 109 15.23 -0.07 -2.45
N GLN A 110 15.76 -0.36 -3.65
CA GLN A 110 16.04 -1.73 -4.11
C GLN A 110 14.82 -2.66 -3.99
N PHE A 111 13.69 -2.23 -4.57
CA PHE A 111 12.41 -2.96 -4.50
C PHE A 111 12.50 -4.43 -4.91
N GLU A 112 13.45 -4.79 -5.79
CA GLU A 112 13.70 -6.17 -6.20
C GLU A 112 14.08 -7.03 -5.00
N SER A 113 15.05 -6.60 -4.19
CA SER A 113 15.52 -7.35 -3.01
C SER A 113 14.61 -7.22 -1.79
N GLN A 114 14.10 -6.01 -1.52
CA GLN A 114 13.34 -5.68 -0.31
C GLN A 114 12.04 -4.94 -0.64
N PRO A 115 11.04 -5.63 -1.25
CA PRO A 115 9.82 -4.98 -1.70
C PRO A 115 9.01 -4.38 -0.54
N GLU A 116 9.00 -5.02 0.64
CA GLU A 116 8.22 -4.54 1.79
C GLU A 116 8.75 -3.22 2.36
N VAL A 117 10.08 -3.06 2.39
CA VAL A 117 10.73 -1.83 2.88
C VAL A 117 10.57 -0.72 1.86
N ALA A 118 10.73 -1.03 0.57
CA ALA A 118 10.53 -0.08 -0.52
C ALA A 118 9.08 0.42 -0.55
N ALA A 119 8.10 -0.48 -0.48
CA ALA A 119 6.68 -0.15 -0.45
C ALA A 119 6.38 0.84 0.68
N LYS A 120 6.76 0.52 1.93
CA LYS A 120 6.51 1.39 3.10
C LYS A 120 7.03 2.82 2.92
N LYS A 121 8.18 3.01 2.26
CA LYS A 121 8.77 4.33 2.02
C LYS A 121 8.14 5.07 0.84
N CYS A 122 7.74 4.33 -0.19
CA CYS A 122 7.25 4.90 -1.45
C CYS A 122 5.73 5.02 -1.53
N MET A 123 4.97 4.44 -0.58
CA MET A 123 3.51 4.54 -0.50
C MET A 123 2.99 5.99 -0.58
N LYS A 124 3.75 6.97 -0.08
CA LYS A 124 3.37 8.39 -0.17
C LYS A 124 3.19 8.84 -1.62
N TRP A 125 4.08 8.42 -2.52
CA TRP A 125 4.05 8.88 -3.91
C TRP A 125 2.94 8.19 -4.68
N TRP A 126 2.71 6.91 -4.40
CA TRP A 126 1.59 6.18 -4.95
C TRP A 126 0.24 6.81 -4.54
N ASP A 127 0.07 7.18 -3.28
CA ASP A 127 -1.14 7.86 -2.79
C ASP A 127 -1.35 9.22 -3.50
N GLU A 128 -0.29 10.01 -3.67
CA GLU A 128 -0.37 11.28 -4.43
C GLU A 128 -0.68 11.07 -5.91
N VAL A 129 -0.16 10.00 -6.54
CA VAL A 129 -0.53 9.63 -7.92
C VAL A 129 -2.02 9.32 -8.00
N GLN A 130 -2.56 8.52 -7.07
CA GLN A 130 -3.98 8.16 -7.07
C GLN A 130 -4.89 9.39 -6.87
N LYS A 131 -4.54 10.28 -5.94
CA LYS A 131 -5.26 11.56 -5.75
C LYS A 131 -5.22 12.42 -7.00
N CYS A 132 -4.04 12.57 -7.61
CA CYS A 132 -3.89 13.34 -8.83
C CYS A 132 -4.71 12.75 -9.99
N GLN A 133 -4.74 11.42 -10.14
CA GLN A 133 -5.56 10.77 -11.18
C GLN A 133 -7.05 11.04 -10.98
N TRP A 134 -7.50 11.01 -9.73
CA TRP A 134 -8.86 11.38 -9.38
C TRP A 134 -9.16 12.86 -9.69
N ASP A 135 -8.25 13.76 -9.33
CA ASP A 135 -8.39 15.20 -9.60
C ASP A 135 -8.41 15.50 -11.11
N GLN A 136 -7.56 14.84 -11.89
CA GLN A 136 -7.54 14.96 -13.34
C GLN A 136 -8.84 14.45 -13.97
N ALA A 137 -9.37 13.31 -13.48
CA ALA A 137 -10.65 12.78 -13.94
C ALA A 137 -11.83 13.71 -13.58
N LYS A 138 -11.85 14.23 -12.34
CA LYS A 138 -12.85 15.19 -11.87
C LYS A 138 -12.84 16.48 -12.68
N PHE A 139 -11.65 16.99 -12.99
CA PHE A 139 -11.49 18.19 -13.82
C PHE A 139 -11.98 17.96 -15.24
N ASN A 140 -11.59 16.84 -15.86
CA ASN A 140 -11.98 16.50 -17.24
C ASN A 140 -13.48 16.21 -17.36
N ALA A 141 -14.10 15.60 -16.35
CA ALA A 141 -15.53 15.31 -16.32
C ALA A 141 -16.39 16.52 -15.89
N GLY A 142 -15.78 17.60 -15.39
CA GLY A 142 -16.49 18.78 -14.90
C GLY A 142 -17.32 18.51 -13.63
N THR A 143 -16.96 17.50 -12.83
CA THR A 143 -17.72 17.15 -11.63
C THR A 143 -17.44 18.15 -10.50
N THR A 144 -18.49 18.82 -10.02
CA THR A 144 -18.43 19.78 -8.91
C THR A 144 -19.46 19.43 -7.84
N TYR A 145 -19.42 20.13 -6.71
CA TYR A 145 -20.39 19.99 -5.63
C TYR A 145 -20.92 21.37 -5.24
N ILE A 146 -22.13 21.41 -4.71
CA ILE A 146 -22.74 22.66 -4.22
C ILE A 146 -22.17 22.94 -2.83
N GLU A 147 -21.42 24.03 -2.71
CA GLU A 147 -20.94 24.51 -1.41
C GLU A 147 -22.08 25.12 -0.59
N GLY A 148 -22.09 24.84 0.71
CA GLY A 148 -23.04 25.45 1.64
C GLY A 148 -22.76 26.94 1.87
N PRO A 149 -23.70 27.66 2.52
CA PRO A 149 -23.48 29.05 2.89
C PRO A 149 -22.28 29.20 3.85
N GLN A 150 -21.59 30.33 3.75
CA GLN A 150 -20.44 30.63 4.61
C GLN A 150 -20.84 30.64 6.09
N MET A 151 -20.08 29.91 6.91
CA MET A 151 -20.33 29.83 8.36
C MET A 151 -20.22 31.21 9.02
N ARG A 152 -21.18 31.55 9.91
CA ARG A 152 -21.23 32.87 10.60
C ARG A 152 -19.94 33.25 11.33
N ARG A 153 -19.21 32.25 11.84
CA ARG A 153 -17.91 32.41 12.51
C ARG A 153 -16.78 31.70 11.73
N ARG A 154 -16.60 32.03 10.45
CA ARG A 154 -15.47 31.51 9.66
C ARG A 154 -14.12 32.00 10.21
N ARG A 155 -14.05 33.25 10.65
CA ARG A 155 -12.83 33.83 11.22
C ARG A 155 -12.79 33.55 12.72
N ALA A 156 -11.63 33.11 13.22
CA ALA A 156 -11.41 32.92 14.65
C ALA A 156 -11.49 34.25 15.42
N TYR A 157 -11.05 35.35 14.80
CA TYR A 157 -11.10 36.69 15.37
C TYR A 157 -11.46 37.73 14.30
N ILE A 158 -12.09 38.84 14.69
CA ILE A 158 -12.69 39.80 13.75
C ILE A 158 -11.66 40.47 12.82
N PHE A 159 -10.45 40.71 13.35
CA PHE A 159 -9.34 41.33 12.62
C PHE A 159 -8.45 40.31 11.90
N TYR A 160 -8.70 39.01 12.07
CA TYR A 160 -7.89 37.99 11.39
C TYR A 160 -8.21 37.99 9.88
N PRO A 161 -7.20 37.98 9.00
CA PRO A 161 -7.43 38.00 7.56
C PRO A 161 -8.18 36.73 7.10
N ASP A 162 -9.10 36.93 6.18
CA ASP A 162 -9.96 35.86 5.68
C ASP A 162 -9.38 35.28 4.39
N PHE A 163 -8.38 34.40 4.50
CA PHE A 163 -7.77 33.77 3.33
C PHE A 163 -8.83 33.03 2.52
N LYS A 164 -8.89 33.32 1.22
CA LYS A 164 -9.78 32.63 0.28
C LYS A 164 -9.01 31.47 -0.32
N TYR A 165 -9.61 30.30 -0.29
CA TYR A 165 -9.08 29.07 -0.90
C TYR A 165 -9.99 28.73 -2.08
N ALA A 166 -9.38 28.21 -3.14
CA ALA A 166 -10.07 27.71 -4.33
C ALA A 166 -10.49 26.25 -4.14
#